data_AF-A0A2E0JDR8-F1
#
_entry.id   AF-A0A2E0JDR8-F1
#
_cell.length_a   1.000
_cell.length_b   1.000
_cell.length_c   1.000
_cell.angle_alpha   90.00
_cell.angle_beta   90.00
_cell.angle_gamma   90.00
#
_symmetry.space_group_name_H-M   'P 1'
#
loop_
_entity.id
_entity.type
_entity.pdbx_description
1 polymer ?
#
loop_
_entity_poly.entity_id
_entity_poly.type
_entity_poly.pdbx_seq_one_letter_code
_entity_poly.pdbx_strand_id
1 'polypeptide(L)'
;MMHLSPIEEFASHHACEADELERHRGKFLRVERLRSKVQAAKRAAAESLSRANETPEPHDGSNTIFVALFDTHCRDREALFEAMRELDEACGELHVMTAGMKAIEGCMRSPSEHLRGLGGIDERV
;
A
#
# COMPACT_ATOMS: atom_id res chain seq x y z
N MET A 1 -8.53 -49.45 -4.39
CA MET A 1 -9.06 -48.11 -4.74
C MET A 1 -8.11 -47.09 -4.15
N MET A 2 -7.36 -46.37 -4.97
CA MET A 2 -6.57 -45.21 -4.56
C MET A 2 -7.00 -44.09 -5.52
N HIS A 3 -7.94 -43.26 -5.06
CA HIS A 3 -8.39 -42.08 -5.80
C HIS A 3 -7.60 -40.90 -5.25
N LEU A 4 -6.55 -40.51 -5.95
CA LEU A 4 -5.85 -39.27 -5.68
C LEU A 4 -5.62 -38.63 -7.04
N SER A 5 -6.39 -37.57 -7.31
CA SER A 5 -6.20 -36.72 -8.47
C SER A 5 -5.33 -35.55 -8.02
N PRO A 6 -4.01 -35.51 -8.32
CA PRO A 6 -3.14 -34.41 -7.91
C PRO A 6 -3.54 -33.07 -8.56
N ILE A 7 -4.27 -33.12 -9.68
CA ILE A 7 -4.59 -31.97 -10.52
C ILE A 7 -5.53 -30.98 -9.82
N GLU A 8 -6.43 -31.43 -8.94
CA GLU A 8 -7.32 -30.54 -8.18
C GLU A 8 -6.56 -29.66 -7.18
N GLU A 9 -5.47 -30.17 -6.59
CA GLU A 9 -4.65 -29.45 -5.62
C GLU A 9 -3.83 -28.34 -6.30
N PHE A 10 -3.22 -28.64 -7.46
CA PHE A 10 -2.50 -27.65 -8.27
C PHE A 10 -3.42 -26.58 -8.85
N ALA A 11 -4.61 -26.95 -9.33
CA ALA A 11 -5.59 -25.99 -9.86
C ALA A 11 -6.08 -25.03 -8.77
N SER A 12 -6.30 -25.54 -7.55
CA SER A 12 -6.72 -24.74 -6.39
C SER A 12 -5.64 -23.77 -5.93
N HIS A 13 -4.38 -24.21 -5.93
CA HIS A 13 -3.23 -23.35 -5.60
C HIS A 13 -3.10 -22.18 -6.58
N HIS A 14 -3.21 -22.45 -7.89
CA HIS A 14 -3.10 -21.41 -8.92
C HIS A 14 -4.27 -20.42 -8.94
N ALA A 15 -5.49 -20.86 -8.61
CA ALA A 15 -6.64 -19.96 -8.47
C ALA A 15 -6.48 -19.03 -7.25
N CYS A 16 -6.00 -19.57 -6.12
CA CYS A 16 -5.72 -18.79 -4.92
C CYS A 16 -4.61 -17.75 -5.15
N GLU A 17 -3.52 -18.13 -5.82
CA GLU A 17 -2.43 -17.23 -6.19
C GLU A 17 -2.87 -16.12 -7.16
N ALA A 18 -3.74 -16.43 -8.12
CA ALA A 18 -4.25 -15.44 -9.08
C ALA A 18 -5.07 -14.35 -8.38
N ASP A 19 -5.96 -14.72 -7.45
CA ASP A 19 -6.77 -13.77 -6.68
C ASP A 19 -5.91 -12.88 -5.76
N GLU A 20 -4.81 -13.41 -5.22
CA GLU A 20 -3.85 -12.65 -4.42
C GLU A 20 -3.07 -11.63 -5.25
N LEU A 21 -2.64 -12.03 -6.46
CA LEU A 21 -1.98 -11.13 -7.41
C LEU A 21 -2.90 -10.01 -7.88
N GLU A 22 -4.17 -10.31 -8.16
CA GLU A 22 -5.15 -9.29 -8.53
C GLU A 22 -5.39 -8.30 -7.38
N ARG A 23 -5.52 -8.78 -6.15
CA ARG A 23 -5.60 -7.93 -4.94
C ARG A 23 -4.34 -7.07 -4.76
N HIS A 24 -3.16 -7.63 -4.98
CA HIS A 24 -1.90 -6.88 -4.92
C HIS A 24 -1.87 -5.75 -5.97
N ARG A 25 -2.22 -6.08 -7.21
CA ARG A 25 -2.30 -5.11 -8.30
C ARG A 25 -3.31 -4.01 -8.01
N GLY A 26 -4.48 -4.36 -7.47
CA GLY A 26 -5.50 -3.39 -7.06
C GLY A 26 -4.98 -2.40 -6.02
N LYS A 27 -4.27 -2.89 -4.99
CA LYS A 27 -3.64 -2.04 -3.97
C LYS A 27 -2.57 -1.13 -4.54
N PHE A 28 -1.73 -1.63 -5.44
CA PHE A 28 -0.72 -0.83 -6.12
C PHE A 28 -1.34 0.32 -6.93
N LEU A 29 -2.38 0.02 -7.72
CA LEU A 29 -3.13 1.03 -8.48
C LEU A 29 -3.81 2.06 -7.57
N ARG A 30 -4.32 1.65 -6.40
CA ARG A 30 -4.85 2.58 -5.37
C ARG A 30 -3.76 3.55 -4.92
N VAL A 31 -2.56 3.07 -4.60
CA VAL A 31 -1.42 3.93 -4.20
C VAL A 31 -1.05 4.91 -5.30
N GLU A 32 -0.98 4.48 -6.57
CA GLU A 32 -0.67 5.37 -7.69
C GLU A 32 -1.72 6.48 -7.86
N ARG A 33 -3.01 6.12 -7.80
CA ARG A 33 -4.10 7.10 -7.85
C ARG A 33 -4.00 8.11 -6.70
N LEU A 34 -3.72 7.64 -5.49
CA LEU A 34 -3.59 8.51 -4.31
C LEU A 34 -2.38 9.44 -4.40
N ARG A 35 -1.25 8.97 -4.97
CA ARG A 35 -0.12 9.85 -5.29
C ARG A 35 -0.52 10.98 -6.25
N SER A 36 -1.26 10.66 -7.31
CA SER A 36 -1.79 11.68 -8.22
C SER A 36 -2.74 12.64 -7.51
N LYS A 37 -3.61 12.15 -6.62
CA LYS A 37 -4.52 12.97 -5.79
C LYS A 37 -3.74 13.94 -4.89
N VAL A 38 -2.70 13.47 -4.20
CA VAL A 38 -1.83 14.32 -3.38
C VAL A 38 -1.14 15.40 -4.22
N GLN A 39 -0.62 15.07 -5.40
CA GLN A 39 0.01 16.06 -6.28
C GLN A 39 -0.98 17.11 -6.80
N ALA A 40 -2.23 16.70 -7.08
CA ALA A 40 -3.29 17.64 -7.45
C ALA A 40 -3.66 18.56 -6.29
N ALA A 41 -3.87 18.02 -5.10
CA ALA A 41 -4.20 18.80 -3.90
C ALA A 41 -3.08 19.77 -3.50
N LYS A 42 -1.81 19.34 -3.65
CA LYS A 42 -0.65 20.20 -3.42
C LYS A 42 -0.62 21.41 -4.34
N ARG A 43 -0.92 21.21 -5.64
CA ARG A 43 -1.02 22.31 -6.61
C ARG A 43 -2.17 23.25 -6.26
N ALA A 44 -3.35 22.71 -5.96
CA ALA A 44 -4.50 23.52 -5.56
C ALA A 44 -4.19 24.41 -4.34
N ALA A 45 -3.61 23.83 -3.28
CA ALA A 45 -3.23 24.58 -2.07
C ALA A 45 -2.16 25.65 -2.33
N ALA A 46 -1.21 25.39 -3.23
CA ALA A 46 -0.20 26.36 -3.63
C ALA A 46 -0.79 27.51 -4.46
N GLU A 47 -1.69 27.20 -5.39
CA GLU A 47 -2.38 28.19 -6.21
C GLU A 47 -3.30 29.08 -5.37
N SER A 48 -4.07 28.52 -4.43
CA SER A 48 -4.91 29.32 -3.53
C SER A 48 -4.10 30.21 -2.60
N LEU A 49 -2.94 29.74 -2.11
CA LEU A 49 -2.02 30.57 -1.34
C LEU A 49 -1.45 31.73 -2.17
N SER A 50 -1.06 31.47 -3.43
CA SER A 50 -0.57 32.52 -4.34
C SER A 50 -1.61 33.62 -4.52
N ARG A 51 -2.86 33.23 -4.81
CA ARG A 51 -3.98 34.17 -4.96
C ARG A 51 -4.23 35.00 -3.70
N ALA A 52 -4.19 34.37 -2.52
CA ALA A 52 -4.33 35.10 -1.26
C ALA A 52 -3.21 36.14 -1.07
N ASN A 53 -1.96 35.78 -1.41
CA ASN A 53 -0.81 36.67 -1.28
C ASN A 53 -0.76 37.80 -2.32
N GLU A 54 -1.32 37.59 -3.51
CA GLU A 54 -1.40 38.60 -4.58
C GLU A 54 -2.49 39.64 -4.30
N THR A 55 -3.33 39.44 -3.28
CA THR A 55 -4.40 40.37 -2.94
C THR A 55 -3.80 41.67 -2.36
N PRO A 56 -4.24 42.87 -2.81
CA PRO A 56 -3.79 44.13 -2.22
C PRO A 56 -4.10 44.20 -0.73
N GLU A 57 -3.21 44.73 0.09
CA GLU A 57 -3.39 44.87 1.55
C GLU A 57 -3.81 43.56 2.26
N PRO A 58 -3.02 42.47 2.16
CA PRO A 58 -3.34 41.20 2.83
C PRO A 58 -3.18 41.28 4.36
N HIS A 59 -2.67 42.40 4.88
CA HIS A 59 -2.48 42.69 6.30
C HIS A 59 -3.68 43.42 6.92
N ASP A 60 -4.61 43.92 6.11
CA ASP A 60 -5.84 44.54 6.61
C ASP A 60 -6.92 43.46 6.79
N GLY A 61 -7.24 43.16 8.06
CA GLY A 61 -8.27 42.19 8.43
C GLY A 61 -9.69 42.59 8.00
N SER A 62 -9.90 43.82 7.52
CA SER A 62 -11.14 44.27 6.91
C SER A 62 -11.25 43.94 5.41
N ASN A 63 -10.16 43.47 4.79
CA ASN A 63 -10.16 43.03 3.40
C ASN A 63 -10.89 41.68 3.25
N THR A 64 -12.19 41.77 2.98
CA THR A 64 -13.08 40.61 2.82
C THR A 64 -12.65 39.69 1.67
N ILE A 65 -11.92 40.21 0.67
CA ILE A 65 -11.40 39.42 -0.45
C ILE A 65 -10.27 38.51 0.02
N PHE A 66 -9.31 39.06 0.77
CA PHE A 66 -8.22 38.28 1.36
C PHE A 66 -8.77 37.18 2.28
N VAL A 67 -9.73 37.51 3.15
CA VAL A 67 -10.36 36.53 4.06
C VAL A 67 -10.98 35.37 3.29
N ALA A 68 -11.75 35.64 2.23
CA ALA A 68 -12.36 34.59 1.42
C ALA A 68 -11.33 33.71 0.68
N LEU A 69 -10.25 34.32 0.18
CA LEU A 69 -9.17 33.59 -0.48
C LEU A 69 -8.35 32.75 0.50
N PHE A 70 -8.11 33.26 1.70
CA PHE A 70 -7.41 32.54 2.75
C PHE A 70 -8.25 31.39 3.31
N ASP A 71 -9.57 31.57 3.46
CA ASP A 71 -10.49 30.47 3.79
C ASP A 71 -10.48 29.37 2.72
N THR A 72 -10.41 29.75 1.45
CA THR A 72 -10.25 28.80 0.35
C THR A 72 -8.94 28.03 0.47
N HIS A 73 -7.84 28.73 0.76
CA HIS A 73 -6.55 28.09 1.01
C HIS A 73 -6.59 27.11 2.19
N CYS A 74 -7.26 27.46 3.29
CA CYS A 74 -7.43 26.56 4.44
C CYS A 74 -8.13 25.26 4.04
N ARG A 75 -9.21 25.33 3.26
CA ARG A 75 -9.92 24.15 2.74
C ARG A 75 -9.06 23.31 1.81
N ASP A 76 -8.33 23.94 0.89
CA ASP A 76 -7.43 23.22 -0.01
C ASP A 76 -6.29 22.51 0.75
N ARG A 77 -5.80 23.14 1.83
CA ARG A 77 -4.78 22.57 2.70
C ARG A 77 -5.32 21.40 3.50
N GLU A 78 -6.55 21.48 4.01
CA GLU A 78 -7.23 20.35 4.65
C GLU A 78 -7.39 19.17 3.68
N ALA A 79 -7.81 19.44 2.43
CA ALA A 79 -7.93 18.41 1.40
C ALA A 79 -6.58 17.75 1.05
N LEU A 80 -5.48 18.52 1.07
CA LEU A 80 -4.13 17.98 0.92
C LEU A 80 -3.77 17.02 2.07
N PHE A 81 -3.99 17.42 3.32
CA PHE A 81 -3.71 16.55 4.46
C PHE A 81 -4.54 15.28 4.45
N GLU A 82 -5.81 15.37 4.04
CA GLU A 82 -6.66 14.19 3.87
C GLU A 82 -6.12 13.23 2.80
N ALA A 83 -5.75 13.76 1.63
CA ALA A 83 -5.15 12.95 0.58
C ALA A 83 -3.82 12.29 1.01
N MET A 84 -3.02 12.96 1.83
CA MET A 84 -1.79 12.40 2.39
C MET A 84 -2.10 11.26 3.37
N ARG A 85 -3.08 11.43 4.26
CA ARG A 85 -3.52 10.36 5.18
C ARG A 85 -4.02 9.12 4.44
N GLU A 86 -4.84 9.31 3.42
CA GLU A 86 -5.32 8.19 2.58
C GLU A 86 -4.15 7.47 1.89
N LEU A 87 -3.16 8.21 1.39
CA LEU A 87 -1.97 7.64 0.76
C LEU A 87 -1.13 6.83 1.77
N ASP A 88 -0.94 7.35 2.98
CA ASP A 88 -0.19 6.67 4.03
C ASP A 88 -0.89 5.37 4.45
N GLU A 89 -2.22 5.39 4.59
CA GLU A 89 -3.03 4.19 4.87
C GLU A 89 -2.85 3.14 3.76
N ALA A 90 -3.01 3.53 2.48
CA ALA A 90 -2.86 2.61 1.36
C ALA A 90 -1.43 2.04 1.25
N CYS A 91 -0.40 2.85 1.57
CA CYS A 91 0.97 2.37 1.65
C CYS A 91 1.13 1.37 2.79
N GLY A 92 0.55 1.63 3.96
CA GLY A 92 0.55 0.70 5.10
C GLY A 92 -0.05 -0.66 4.74
N GLU A 93 -1.22 -0.68 4.10
CA GLU A 93 -1.89 -1.90 3.65
C GLU A 93 -1.05 -2.72 2.66
N LEU A 94 -0.33 -2.05 1.76
CA LEU A 94 0.53 -2.70 0.77
C LEU A 94 1.78 -3.30 1.44
N HIS A 95 2.38 -2.61 2.42
CA HIS A 95 3.55 -3.10 3.16
C HIS A 95 3.21 -4.30 4.05
N VAL A 96 2.08 -4.27 4.77
CA VAL A 96 1.62 -5.40 5.60
C VAL A 96 1.45 -6.65 4.74
N MET A 97 0.90 -6.51 3.54
CA MET A 97 0.71 -7.64 2.62
C MET A 97 2.04 -8.18 2.10
N THR A 98 2.99 -7.29 1.75
CA THR A 98 4.33 -7.67 1.29
C THR A 98 5.11 -8.40 2.41
N ALA A 99 4.95 -7.97 3.65
CA ALA A 99 5.54 -8.63 4.82
C ALA A 99 4.90 -10.00 5.09
N GLY A 100 3.57 -10.10 4.95
CA GLY A 100 2.83 -11.37 5.06
C GLY A 100 3.26 -12.41 4.02
N MET A 101 3.43 -12.00 2.76
CA MET A 101 3.89 -12.90 1.68
C MET A 101 5.30 -13.45 1.96
N LYS A 102 6.23 -12.61 2.46
CA LYS A 102 7.58 -13.07 2.85
C LYS A 102 7.56 -14.07 4.01
N ALA A 103 6.65 -13.91 4.97
CA ALA A 103 6.53 -14.84 6.10
C ALA A 103 6.02 -16.22 5.65
N ILE A 104 5.09 -16.26 4.68
CA ILE A 104 4.56 -17.51 4.10
C ILE A 104 5.67 -18.23 3.30
N GLU A 105 6.43 -17.50 2.48
CA GLU A 105 7.53 -18.06 1.68
C GLU A 105 8.67 -18.60 2.57
N GLY A 106 8.92 -17.95 3.73
CA GLY A 106 9.87 -18.43 4.74
C GLY A 106 9.41 -19.71 5.47
N CYS A 107 8.11 -19.89 5.67
CA CYS A 107 7.55 -21.08 6.33
C CYS A 107 7.57 -22.31 5.40
N MET A 108 7.38 -22.13 4.09
CA MET A 108 7.44 -23.21 3.10
C MET A 108 8.85 -23.69 2.78
N ARG A 109 9.90 -22.94 3.12
CA ARG A 109 11.32 -23.34 2.91
C ARG A 109 11.94 -24.16 4.05
N SER A 110 11.20 -24.56 5.08
CA SER A 110 11.71 -25.48 6.10
C SER A 110 10.58 -26.34 6.65
N PRO A 111 10.56 -27.64 6.29
CA PRO A 111 11.15 -28.62 7.19
C PRO A 111 11.74 -29.85 6.46
N SER A 112 13.07 -29.93 6.28
CA SER A 112 13.72 -31.20 5.94
C SER A 112 15.21 -31.28 6.31
N GLU A 113 15.62 -30.67 7.43
CA GLU A 113 16.95 -30.92 8.01
C GLU A 113 16.81 -31.43 9.45
N HIS A 114 16.30 -32.66 9.64
CA HIS A 114 16.44 -33.27 10.97
C HIS A 114 16.54 -34.78 11.11
N LEU A 115 16.62 -35.61 10.05
CA LEU A 115 16.84 -37.05 10.25
C LEU A 115 17.76 -37.66 9.19
N ARG A 116 19.04 -37.29 9.23
CA ARG A 116 20.10 -38.09 8.60
C ARG A 116 21.27 -38.20 9.57
N GLY A 117 21.19 -39.17 10.49
CA GLY A 117 22.27 -39.34 11.45
C GLY A 117 22.16 -40.46 12.45
N LEU A 118 21.40 -41.54 12.24
CA LEU A 118 21.53 -42.75 13.07
C LEU A 118 21.17 -44.01 12.25
N GLY A 119 22.17 -44.86 12.00
CA GLY A 119 22.03 -46.18 11.38
C GLY A 119 23.04 -46.37 10.24
N GLY A 120 24.03 -47.24 10.31
CA GLY A 120 24.43 -48.19 11.33
C GLY A 120 25.86 -48.61 11.00
N ILE A 121 26.69 -48.73 12.03
CA ILE A 121 27.99 -49.42 11.95
C ILE A 121 27.80 -50.75 12.67
N ASP A 122 27.37 -51.77 11.94
CA ASP A 122 27.69 -53.16 12.24
C ASP A 122 27.37 -54.05 11.04
N GLU A 123 28.39 -54.60 10.39
CA GLU A 123 28.46 -56.04 10.09
C GLU A 123 29.83 -56.43 9.45
N ARG A 124 30.53 -57.25 10.24
CA ARG A 124 31.69 -58.15 10.03
C ARG A 124 31.94 -58.67 8.60
N VAL A 125 33.23 -58.89 8.25
CA VAL A 125 33.97 -60.18 8.26
C VAL A 125 35.48 -59.90 8.19
#